data_AF-A0A0J6NH47-F1
#
_entry.id   AF-A0A0J6NH47-F1
#
_cell.length_a   1.000
_cell.length_b   1.000
_cell.length_c   1.000
_cell.angle_alpha   90.00
_cell.angle_beta   90.00
_cell.angle_gamma   90.00
#
_symmetry.space_group_name_H-M   'P 1'
#
loop_
_entity.id
_entity.type
_entity.pdbx_description
1 polymer ?
#
loop_
_entity_poly.entity_id
_entity_poly.type
_entity_poly.pdbx_seq_one_letter_code
_entity_poly.pdbx_strand_id
1 'polypeptide(L)' 'MFLSGEVLVGLLTNFVIAGLATAYPLWRIFRRVGLPPCYALLALVPVFGMLAALWVLARSKWPTLEGAK' A
#
# COMPACT_ATOMS: atom_id res chain seq x y z
N MET A 1 15.64 -31.70 -0.40
CA MET A 1 16.07 -30.54 -1.21
C MET A 1 15.05 -30.13 -2.29
N PHE A 2 13.81 -30.65 -2.27
CA PHE A 2 12.79 -30.43 -3.32
C PHE A 2 11.79 -29.29 -3.01
N LEU A 3 11.96 -28.57 -1.89
CA LEU A 3 10.95 -27.66 -1.33
C LEU A 3 11.26 -26.17 -1.45
N SER A 4 12.44 -25.75 -1.92
CA SER A 4 12.81 -24.32 -1.87
C SER A 4 12.21 -23.48 -3.01
N GLY A 5 12.11 -24.04 -4.22
CA GLY A 5 11.61 -23.30 -5.39
C GLY A 5 10.11 -22.99 -5.31
N GLU A 6 9.30 -23.99 -4.98
CA GLU A 6 7.83 -23.84 -4.91
C GLU A 6 7.41 -22.93 -3.75
N VAL A 7 8.10 -23.01 -2.61
CA VAL A 7 7.86 -22.11 -1.47
C VAL A 7 8.24 -20.68 -1.83
N LEU A 8 9.36 -20.46 -2.54
CA LEU A 8 9.74 -19.12 -2.99
C LEU A 8 8.69 -18.55 -3.96
N VAL A 9 8.23 -19.34 -4.93
CA VAL A 9 7.17 -18.94 -5.87
C VAL A 9 5.86 -18.65 -5.13
N GLY A 10 5.48 -19.48 -4.16
CA GLY A 10 4.30 -19.27 -3.32
C GLY A 10 4.39 -17.97 -2.51
N LEU A 11 5.54 -17.69 -1.90
CA LEU A 11 5.78 -16.45 -1.15
C LEU A 11 5.72 -15.21 -2.05
N LEU A 12 6.36 -15.25 -3.22
CA LEU A 12 6.32 -14.14 -4.18
C LEU A 12 4.90 -13.89 -4.70
N THR A 13 4.18 -14.96 -5.03
CA THR A 13 2.79 -14.88 -5.50
C THR A 13 1.89 -14.27 -4.44
N ASN A 14 1.99 -14.75 -3.20
CA ASN A 14 1.20 -14.22 -2.09
C ASN A 14 1.54 -12.75 -1.81
N PHE A 15 2.81 -12.37 -1.92
CA PHE A 15 3.26 -10.99 -1.75
C PHE A 15 2.64 -10.05 -2.79
N VAL A 16 2.63 -10.46 -4.06
CA VAL A 16 2.01 -9.68 -5.16
C VAL A 16 0.51 -9.55 -4.95
N ILE A 17 -0.18 -10.64 -4.60
CA ILE A 17 -1.64 -10.62 -4.34
C ILE A 17 -1.96 -9.70 -3.17
N ALA A 18 -1.25 -9.83 -2.04
CA ALA A 18 -1.45 -8.99 -0.87
C ALA A 18 -1.15 -7.52 -1.16
N GLY A 19 -0.10 -7.24 -1.95
CA GLY A 19 0.25 -5.90 -2.40
C GLY A 19 -0.85 -5.26 -3.25
N LEU A 20 -1.40 -6.00 -4.22
CA LEU A 20 -2.52 -5.54 -5.04
C LEU A 20 -3.82 -5.35 -4.24
N ALA A 21 -4.14 -6.30 -3.36
CA ALA A 21 -5.29 -6.23 -2.47
C ALA A 21 -5.22 -5.02 -1.52
N THR A 22 -4.01 -4.61 -1.13
CA THR A 22 -3.73 -3.44 -0.27
C THR A 22 -3.62 -2.13 -1.06
N ALA A 23 -3.14 -2.19 -2.30
CA ALA A 23 -3.03 -1.02 -3.17
C ALA A 23 -4.41 -0.43 -3.49
N TYR A 24 -5.45 -1.26 -3.68
CA TYR A 24 -6.81 -0.80 -3.94
C TYR A 24 -7.40 0.10 -2.82
N PRO A 25 -7.41 -0.32 -1.54
CA PRO A 25 -7.87 0.55 -0.46
C PRO A 25 -6.96 1.77 -0.29
N LEU A 26 -5.64 1.66 -0.45
CA LEU A 26 -4.75 2.83 -0.41
C LEU A 26 -5.10 3.86 -1.48
N TRP A 27 -5.35 3.42 -2.72
CA TRP A 27 -5.80 4.29 -3.80
C TRP A 27 -7.08 5.03 -3.40
N ARG A 28 -8.05 4.31 -2.82
CA ARG A 28 -9.29 4.91 -2.33
C ARG A 28 -9.03 5.97 -1.26
N ILE A 29 -8.11 5.73 -0.33
CA ILE A 29 -7.77 6.68 0.73
C ILE A 29 -7.03 7.89 0.16
N PHE A 30 -6.04 7.70 -0.72
CA PHE A 30 -5.32 8.80 -1.36
C PHE A 30 -6.26 9.76 -2.09
N ARG A 31 -7.24 9.23 -2.83
CA ARG A 31 -8.28 10.06 -3.46
C ARG A 31 -9.12 10.86 -2.45
N ARG A 32 -9.35 10.34 -1.25
CA ARG A 32 -10.12 11.03 -0.20
C ARG A 32 -9.34 12.18 0.45
N VAL A 33 -8.03 12.03 0.60
CA VAL A 33 -7.15 13.09 1.14
C VAL A 33 -6.65 14.06 0.06
N GLY A 34 -7.15 13.97 -1.17
CA GLY A 34 -6.77 14.84 -2.28
C GLY A 34 -5.40 14.54 -2.88
N LEU A 35 -4.80 13.39 -2.57
CA LEU A 35 -3.51 12.97 -3.11
C LEU A 35 -3.64 12.20 -4.44
N PRO A 36 -2.61 12.27 -5.30
CA PRO A 36 -2.53 11.46 -6.50
C PRO A 36 -2.60 9.98 -6.17
N PRO A 37 -3.52 9.22 -6.79
CA PRO A 37 -3.68 7.80 -6.49
C PRO A 37 -2.48 6.94 -6.88
N CYS A 38 -1.60 7.44 -7.77
CA CYS A 38 -0.37 6.77 -8.15
C CYS A 38 0.55 6.50 -6.96
N TYR A 39 0.44 7.26 -5.86
CA TYR A 39 1.19 6.97 -4.62
C TYR A 39 0.78 5.63 -3.98
N ALA A 40 -0.39 5.08 -4.29
CA ALA A 40 -0.76 3.72 -3.89
C ALA A 40 0.13 2.64 -4.49
N LEU A 41 0.72 2.90 -5.68
CA LEU A 41 1.64 1.97 -6.33
C LEU A 41 2.96 1.85 -5.56
N LEU A 42 3.29 2.81 -4.68
CA LEU A 42 4.42 2.64 -3.77
C LEU A 42 4.23 1.39 -2.92
N ALA A 43 3.00 1.04 -2.51
CA ALA A 43 2.74 -0.16 -1.70
C ALA A 43 3.08 -1.49 -2.41
N LEU A 44 3.26 -1.48 -3.74
CA LEU A 44 3.75 -2.65 -4.48
C LEU A 44 5.25 -2.88 -4.32
N VAL A 45 6.00 -1.86 -3.87
CA VAL A 45 7.44 -1.97 -3.64
C VAL A 45 7.67 -2.77 -2.36
N PRO A 46 8.36 -3.92 -2.42
CA PRO A 46 8.63 -4.71 -1.23
C PRO A 46 9.50 -3.92 -0.23
N VAL A 47 9.38 -4.27 1.05
CA VAL A 47 10.14 -3.70 2.19
C VAL A 47 9.77 -2.25 2.52
N PHE A 48 9.91 -1.32 1.57
CA PHE A 48 9.79 0.13 1.84
C PHE A 48 8.53 0.77 1.27
N GLY A 49 7.85 0.10 0.34
CA GLY A 49 6.72 0.67 -0.36
C GLY A 49 5.54 1.06 0.52
N MET A 50 5.15 0.13 1.39
CA MET A 50 4.09 0.36 2.38
C MET A 50 4.49 1.47 3.38
N LEU A 51 5.75 1.47 3.83
CA LEU A 51 6.26 2.49 4.75
C LEU A 51 6.23 3.89 4.11
N ALA A 52 6.68 4.01 2.85
CA ALA A 52 6.63 5.26 2.11
C ALA A 52 5.18 5.74 1.92
N ALA A 53 4.28 4.84 1.54
CA ALA A 53 2.87 5.16 1.36
C ALA A 53 2.21 5.62 2.67
N LEU A 54 2.50 4.95 3.78
CA LEU A 54 2.05 5.34 5.13
C LEU A 54 2.63 6.68 5.55
N TRP A 55 3.91 6.94 5.25
CA TRP A 55 4.57 8.19 5.61
C TRP A 55 3.96 9.40 4.86
N VAL A 56 3.66 9.21 3.58
CA VAL A 56 2.92 10.20 2.77
C VAL A 56 1.53 10.43 3.37
N LEU A 57 0.82 9.37 3.74
CA LEU A 57 -0.51 9.45 4.32
C LEU A 57 -0.51 10.13 5.71
N ALA A 58 0.53 9.88 6.52
CA ALA A 58 0.71 10.50 7.83
C ALA A 58 0.95 12.01 7.73
N ARG A 59 1.59 12.48 6.66
CA ARG A 59 1.74 13.93 6.37
C ARG A 59 0.55 14.55 5.66
N SER A 60 -0.43 13.75 5.24
CA SER A 60 -1.60 14.25 4.52
C SER A 60 -2.60 14.89 5.48
N LYS A 61 -3.34 15.89 4.99
CA LYS A 61 -4.45 16.47 5.76
C LYS A 61 -5.65 15.52 5.73
N TRP A 62 -6.15 15.17 6.91
CA TRP A 62 -7.30 14.28 7.04
C TRP A 62 -8.58 15.12 7.16
N PRO A 63 -9.56 14.94 6.25
CA PRO A 63 -10.75 15.79 6.20
C PRO A 63 -11.61 15.70 7.47
N THR A 64 -11.55 14.58 8.20
CA THR A 64 -12.28 14.39 9.47
C THR A 64 -11.77 15.31 10.59
N LEU A 65 -10.51 15.77 10.53
CA LEU A 65 -9.96 16.70 11.52
C LEU A 65 -10.39 18.15 11.25
N GLU A 66 -10.77 18.48 10.03
CA GLU A 66 -11.19 19.85 9.65
C GLU A 66 -12.67 20.13 9.97
N GLY A 67 -13.48 19.07 10.13
CA GLY A 67 -14.90 19.16 10.54
C GLY A 67 -15.16 19.13 12.05
N ALA A 68 -14.12 18.94 12.87
CA ALA A 68 -14.21 19.05 14.33
C ALA A 68 -14.12 20.53 14.74
N LYS A 69 -15.19 21.28 14.46
CA LYS A 69 -15.44 22.61 15.04
C LYS A 69 -16.70 22.57 15.87
#